data_AF-X0XGX5-F1
#
_entry.id   AF-X0XGX5-F1
#
_cell.length_a   1.000
_cell.length_b   1.000
_cell.length_c   1.000
_cell.angle_alpha   90.00
_cell.angle_beta   90.00
_cell.angle_gamma   90.00
#
_symmetry.space_group_name_H-M   'P 1'
#
loop_
_entity.id
_entity.type
_entity.pdbx_description
1 polymer ?
#
loop_
_entity_poly.entity_id
_entity_poly.type
_entity_poly.pdbx_seq_one_letter_code
_entity_poly.pdbx_strand_id
1 'polypeptide(L)' 'KDYKKKDWDKEPMDASFFTELKRVTRNQIIWGANHFADNFNASSSGWVCWYKAGQNPNTDFSPIELAYSS' A
#
# COMPACT_ATOMS: atom_id res chain seq x y z
N LYS A 1 -12.03 20.80 12.46
CA LYS A 1 -11.51 19.73 13.35
C LYS A 1 -9.99 19.87 13.36
N ASP A 2 -9.39 20.20 14.50
CA ASP A 2 -7.92 20.22 14.62
C ASP A 2 -7.42 18.79 14.81
N TYR A 3 -6.91 18.21 13.73
CA TYR A 3 -6.24 16.92 13.78
C TYR A 3 -4.84 17.16 14.35
N LYS A 4 -4.62 16.81 15.63
CA LYS A 4 -3.28 16.78 16.20
C LYS A 4 -2.40 15.87 15.33
N LYS A 5 -1.32 16.43 14.78
CA LYS A 5 -0.32 15.67 14.03
C LYS A 5 0.19 14.54 14.92
N LYS A 6 0.08 13.31 14.44
CA LYS A 6 0.64 12.15 15.12
C LYS A 6 1.85 11.67 14.32
N ASP A 7 2.75 10.98 15.01
CA ASP A 7 4.05 10.61 14.48
C ASP A 7 4.17 9.09 14.22
N TRP A 8 3.06 8.35 14.27
CA TRP A 8 3.05 6.89 14.12
C TRP A 8 3.25 6.43 12.67
N ASP A 9 3.10 7.33 11.70
CA ASP A 9 3.16 7.11 10.25
C ASP A 9 4.27 7.94 9.59
N LYS A 10 5.28 8.36 10.36
CA LYS A 10 6.39 9.18 9.85
C LYS A 10 7.21 8.48 8.77
N GLU A 11 7.39 7.17 8.90
CA GLU A 11 8.22 6.37 8.02
C GLU A 11 7.41 5.21 7.43
N PRO A 12 7.69 4.83 6.17
CA PRO A 12 7.09 3.64 5.60
C PRO A 12 7.55 2.40 6.37
N MET A 13 6.72 1.37 6.35
CA MET A 13 7.03 0.10 6.96
C MET A 13 8.20 -0.59 6.23
N ASP A 14 9.15 -1.13 6.98
CA ASP A 14 10.40 -1.68 6.42
C ASP A 14 10.27 -3.12 5.90
N ALA A 15 11.34 -3.63 5.29
CA ALA A 15 11.37 -4.97 4.72
C ALA A 15 11.23 -6.12 5.75
N SER A 16 11.59 -5.87 7.01
CA SER A 16 11.48 -6.88 8.07
C SER A 16 10.01 -7.18 8.36
N PHE A 17 9.15 -6.15 8.35
CA PHE A 17 7.71 -6.33 8.48
C PHE A 17 7.14 -7.21 7.36
N PHE A 18 7.47 -6.95 6.10
CA PHE A 18 6.93 -7.71 4.98
C PHE A 18 7.43 -9.16 4.97
N THR A 19 8.67 -9.37 5.44
CA THR A 19 9.22 -10.72 5.66
C THR A 19 8.40 -11.49 6.69
N GLU A 20 8.09 -10.86 7.83
CA GLU A 20 7.26 -11.48 8.87
C GLU A 20 5.82 -11.68 8.42
N LEU A 21 5.23 -10.72 7.70
CA LEU A 21 3.89 -10.83 7.13
C LEU A 21 3.78 -12.07 6.23
N LYS A 22 4.75 -12.26 5.33
CA LYS A 22 4.82 -13.43 4.46
C LYS A 22 5.05 -14.74 5.23
N ARG A 23 5.78 -14.69 6.34
CA ARG A 23 6.03 -15.87 7.20
C ARG A 23 4.76 -16.35 7.90
N VAL A 24 3.93 -15.43 8.38
CA VAL A 24 2.75 -15.76 9.22
C VAL A 24 1.45 -15.94 8.42
N THR A 25 1.43 -15.58 7.15
CA THR A 25 0.23 -15.68 6.30
C THR A 25 0.54 -16.43 4.99
N ARG A 26 -0.47 -17.10 4.41
CA ARG A 26 -0.33 -17.80 3.12
C ARG A 26 -0.78 -16.97 1.92
N ASN A 27 -1.80 -16.14 2.10
CA ASN A 27 -2.37 -15.28 1.08
C ASN A 27 -2.50 -13.86 1.64
N GLN A 28 -1.95 -12.88 0.95
CA GLN A 28 -1.95 -11.48 1.38
C GLN A 28 -2.54 -10.57 0.31
N ILE A 29 -3.31 -9.58 0.77
CA ILE A 29 -3.61 -8.38 0.00
C ILE A 29 -2.95 -7.22 0.74
N ILE A 30 -2.02 -6.53 0.09
CA ILE A 30 -1.33 -5.36 0.65
C ILE A 30 -1.82 -4.13 -0.12
N TRP A 31 -2.63 -3.30 0.53
CA TRP A 31 -3.13 -2.05 -0.03
C TRP A 31 -2.06 -0.97 -0.03
N GLY A 32 -2.03 -0.14 -1.07
CA GLY A 32 -1.00 0.89 -1.25
C GLY A 32 0.39 0.30 -1.45
N ALA A 33 0.47 -0.92 -1.98
CA ALA A 33 1.72 -1.65 -2.18
C ALA A 33 2.71 -0.92 -3.11
N ASN A 34 2.20 -0.03 -3.98
CA ASN A 34 3.02 0.90 -4.78
C ASN A 34 3.94 1.80 -3.93
N HIS A 35 3.60 2.06 -2.66
CA HIS A 35 4.45 2.84 -1.75
C HIS A 35 5.54 2.01 -1.05
N PHE A 36 5.44 0.68 -1.13
CA PHE A 36 6.33 -0.24 -0.44
C PHE A 36 7.05 -1.19 -1.40
N ALA A 37 6.97 -0.95 -2.71
CA ALA A 37 7.45 -1.88 -3.73
C ALA A 37 8.94 -2.23 -3.59
N ASP A 38 9.75 -1.33 -3.03
CA ASP A 38 11.18 -1.56 -2.75
C ASP A 38 11.42 -2.32 -1.43
N ASN A 39 10.42 -2.39 -0.55
CA ASN A 39 10.51 -3.01 0.77
C ASN A 39 10.06 -4.48 0.79
N PHE A 40 9.57 -5.02 -0.33
CA PHE A 40 9.24 -6.45 -0.44
C PHE A 40 9.41 -6.95 -1.88
N ASN A 41 9.33 -8.27 -2.10
CA ASN A 41 9.32 -8.80 -3.45
C ASN A 41 7.98 -8.50 -4.15
N ALA A 42 7.92 -7.36 -4.81
CA ALA A 42 6.76 -6.89 -5.56
C ALA A 42 6.51 -7.66 -6.88
N SER A 43 7.42 -8.54 -7.29
CA SER A 43 7.22 -9.39 -8.47
C SER A 43 6.11 -10.41 -8.20
N SER A 44 4.91 -10.13 -8.71
CA SER A 44 3.75 -11.02 -8.69
C SER A 44 2.94 -10.87 -9.97
N SER A 45 2.30 -11.96 -10.39
CA SER A 45 1.28 -11.94 -11.44
C SER A 45 -0.04 -11.34 -10.98
N GLY A 46 -0.23 -11.15 -9.66
CA GLY A 46 -1.45 -10.65 -9.04
C GLY A 46 -1.32 -9.21 -8.54
N TRP A 47 -2.05 -8.30 -9.19
CA TRP A 47 -2.20 -6.91 -8.74
C TRP A 47 -3.65 -6.47 -8.92
N VAL A 48 -4.18 -5.77 -7.91
CA VAL A 48 -5.46 -5.08 -8.01
C VAL A 48 -5.18 -3.61 -8.29
N CYS A 49 -5.69 -3.14 -9.41
CA CYS A 49 -5.63 -1.73 -9.79
C CYS A 49 -6.94 -1.04 -9.39
N TRP A 50 -6.87 -0.11 -8.44
CA TRP A 50 -8.00 0.69 -8.03
C TRP A 50 -7.96 2.06 -8.70
N TYR A 51 -8.92 2.29 -9.60
CA TYR A 51 -9.18 3.61 -10.18
C TYR A 51 -9.92 4.51 -9.18
N LYS A 52 -9.20 5.47 -8.60
CA LYS A 52 -9.69 6.42 -7.59
C LYS A 52 -10.27 7.70 -8.20
N ALA A 53 -9.79 8.12 -9.37
CA ALA A 53 -10.23 9.36 -10.00
C ALA A 53 -11.72 9.37 -10.40
N GLY A 54 -12.37 8.21 -10.50
CA GLY A 54 -13.80 8.12 -10.77
C GLY A 54 -14.71 8.65 -9.64
N GLN A 55 -14.15 8.90 -8.45
CA GLN A 55 -14.91 9.41 -7.29
C GLN A 55 -14.92 10.94 -7.19
N ASN A 56 -13.88 11.61 -7.70
CA ASN A 56 -13.82 13.08 -7.74
C ASN A 56 -12.86 13.52 -8.87
N PRO A 57 -13.36 14.13 -9.96
CA PRO A 57 -12.54 14.53 -11.10
C PRO A 57 -11.53 15.66 -10.78
N ASN A 58 -11.67 16.36 -9.65
CA ASN A 58 -10.77 17.43 -9.21
C ASN A 58 -9.97 17.03 -7.96
N THR A 59 -9.56 15.76 -7.87
CA THR A 59 -8.79 15.25 -6.73
C THR A 59 -7.29 15.53 -6.89
N ASP A 60 -6.65 16.00 -5.82
CA ASP A 60 -5.18 16.18 -5.75
C ASP A 60 -4.43 14.87 -5.43
N PHE A 61 -5.17 13.79 -5.18
CA PHE A 61 -4.60 12.47 -4.89
C PHE A 61 -4.30 11.67 -6.16
N SER A 62 -3.41 10.68 -6.05
CA SER A 62 -3.10 9.75 -7.15
C SER A 62 -4.39 9.16 -7.74
N PRO A 63 -4.54 9.16 -9.09
CA PRO A 63 -5.74 8.65 -9.76
C PRO A 63 -5.86 7.13 -9.67
N ILE A 64 -4.77 6.42 -9.39
CA ILE A 64 -4.69 4.96 -9.28
C ILE A 64 -3.96 4.58 -7.98
N GLU A 65 -4.45 3.54 -7.32
CA GLU A 65 -3.75 2.84 -6.23
C GLU A 65 -3.57 1.37 -6.61
N LEU A 66 -2.43 0.79 -6.22
CA LEU A 66 -2.15 -0.61 -6.48
C LEU A 66 -2.15 -1.40 -5.17
N ALA A 67 -2.86 -2.52 -5.17
CA ALA A 67 -2.74 -3.52 -4.11
C ALA A 67 -2.07 -4.78 -4.65
N TYR A 68 -1.05 -5.24 -3.93
CA TYR A 68 -0.40 -6.52 -4.21
C TYR A 68 -1.32 -7.67 -3.80
N SER A 69 -1.38 -8.73 -4.61
CA SER A 69 -2.04 -9.99 -4.30
C SER A 69 -1.07 -11.15 -4.53
N SER A 70 -0.87 -11.98 -3.50
CA SER A 70 -0.06 -13.22 -3.56
C SER A 70 -0.86 -14.42 -4.07
#